data_AF-A0A7V9KW16-F1
#
_entry.id   AF-A0A7V9KW16-F1
#
_cell.length_a   1.000
_cell.length_b   1.000
_cell.length_c   1.000
_cell.angle_alpha   90.00
_cell.angle_beta   90.00
_cell.angle_gamma   90.00
#
_symmetry.space_group_name_H-M   'P 1'
#
loop_
_entity.id
_entity.type
_entity.pdbx_description
1 polymer ?
#
loop_
_entity_poly.entity_id
_entity_poly.type
_entity_poly.pdbx_seq_one_letter_code
_entity_poly.pdbx_strand_id
1 'polypeptide(L)' 'MPFCTECGHENPSSARFCSQCGHRLLSSEPSSETTTTLAPTSGPGDGDGEMSELSPADAAAL' A
#
# COMPACT_ATOMS: atom_id res chain seq x y z
N MET A 1 -28.73 7.00 9.42
CA MET A 1 -27.64 7.82 8.85
C MET A 1 -26.61 8.03 9.95
N PRO A 2 -25.45 7.34 9.91
CA PRO A 2 -24.41 7.50 10.91
C PRO A 2 -23.72 8.86 10.80
N PHE A 3 -23.40 9.46 11.95
CA PHE A 3 -22.57 10.65 12.02
C PHE A 3 -21.11 10.27 12.26
N CYS A 4 -20.18 11.02 11.67
CA CYS A 4 -18.76 10.84 11.90
C CYS A 4 -18.38 11.34 13.31
N THR A 5 -17.71 10.51 14.11
CA THR A 5 -17.27 10.88 15.46
C THR A 5 -16.11 11.88 15.45
N GLU A 6 -15.35 11.97 14.36
CA GLU A 6 -14.21 12.89 14.26
C GLU A 6 -14.62 14.31 13.84
N CYS A 7 -15.58 14.45 12.93
CA CYS A 7 -15.94 15.76 12.34
C CYS A 7 -17.42 16.13 12.45
N GLY A 8 -18.29 15.21 12.91
CA GLY A 8 -19.72 15.45 13.06
C GLY A 8 -20.55 15.39 11.76
N HIS A 9 -19.94 15.09 10.61
CA HIS A 9 -20.67 15.03 9.34
C HIS A 9 -21.68 13.88 9.30
N GLU A 10 -22.87 14.14 8.78
CA GLU A 10 -23.87 13.10 8.50
C GLU A 10 -23.48 12.27 7.29
N ASN A 11 -23.46 10.95 7.40
CA ASN A 11 -23.13 10.05 6.30
C ASN A 11 -24.28 9.08 6.04
N PRO A 12 -24.40 8.55 4.80
CA PRO A 12 -25.40 7.54 4.48
C PRO A 12 -25.11 6.23 5.21
N SER A 13 -26.14 5.42 5.50
CA SER A 13 -25.99 4.18 6.30
C SER A 13 -25.09 3.11 5.67
N SER A 14 -24.85 3.18 4.36
CA SER A 14 -23.94 2.28 3.65
C SER A 14 -22.50 2.81 3.58
N ALA A 15 -22.20 4.01 4.07
CA ALA A 15 -20.86 4.57 4.04
C ALA A 15 -19.92 3.83 4.98
N ARG A 16 -18.75 3.42 4.46
CA ARG A 16 -17.65 2.83 5.24
C ARG A 16 -16.66 3.89 5.76
N PHE A 17 -16.61 5.04 5.10
CA PHE A 17 -15.72 6.16 5.41
C PHE A 17 -16.49 7.48 5.33
N CYS A 18 -16.08 8.47 6.10
CA CYS A 18 -16.67 9.80 6.08
C CYS A 18 -16.32 10.53 4.78
N SER A 19 -17.34 11.03 4.08
CA SER A 19 -17.16 11.75 2.81
C SER A 19 -16.51 13.13 2.96
N GLN A 20 -16.47 13.67 4.19
CA GLN A 20 -15.90 14.99 4.48
C GLN A 20 -14.46 14.91 5.00
N CYS A 21 -14.15 14.00 5.93
CA CYS A 21 -12.83 13.93 6.57
C CYS A 21 -12.06 12.62 6.31
N GLY A 22 -12.69 11.61 5.67
CA GLY A 22 -12.06 10.33 5.38
C GLY A 22 -11.96 9.34 6.55
N HIS A 23 -12.44 9.69 7.75
CA HIS A 23 -12.39 8.77 8.89
C HIS A 23 -13.29 7.54 8.70
N ARG A 24 -12.86 6.39 9.22
CA ARG A 24 -13.62 5.12 9.13
C ARG A 24 -14.89 5.21 9.97
N LEU A 25 -16.03 4.89 9.38
CA LEU A 25 -17.30 4.82 10.10
C LEU A 25 -17.51 3.41 10.63
N LEU A 26 -17.90 3.29 11.89
CA LEU A 26 -18.25 2.01 12.51
C LEU A 26 -19.63 1.57 11.99
N SER A 27 -19.67 0.92 10.83
CA SER A 27 -20.90 0.33 10.32
C SER A 27 -21.21 -0.94 11.11
N SER A 28 -22.37 -0.98 11.76
CA SER A 28 -22.79 -2.08 12.63
C SER A 28 -23.33 -3.30 11.85
N GLU A 29 -22.52 -3.85 10.95
CA GLU A 29 -22.71 -5.19 10.40
C GLU A 29 -21.43 -5.98 10.74
N PRO A 30 -21.39 -6.73 11.86
CA PRO A 30 -20.20 -7.43 12.29
C PRO A 30 -19.98 -8.64 11.40
N SER A 31 -19.03 -8.56 10.47
CA SER A 31 -18.46 -9.76 9.86
C SER A 31 -16.96 -9.76 10.11
N SER A 32 -16.65 -10.47 11.18
CA SER A 32 -15.37 -11.06 11.50
C SER A 32 -14.66 -11.57 10.25
N GLU A 33 -13.54 -10.95 9.87
CA GLU A 33 -12.50 -11.71 9.20
C GLU A 33 -11.14 -11.37 9.79
N THR A 34 -10.73 -12.25 10.69
CA THR A 34 -9.38 -12.52 11.17
C THR A 34 -8.40 -12.53 9.98
N THR A 35 -7.77 -11.40 9.67
CA THR A 35 -6.60 -11.42 8.79
C THR A 35 -5.37 -11.70 9.65
N THR A 36 -5.08 -12.99 9.74
CA THR A 36 -3.87 -13.56 10.33
C THR A 36 -2.62 -12.91 9.74
N THR A 37 -1.79 -12.38 10.62
CA THR A 37 -0.40 -11.96 10.41
C THR A 37 0.38 -12.89 9.48
N LEU A 38 0.92 -12.35 8.39
CA LEU A 38 2.17 -12.82 7.77
C LEU A 38 2.95 -11.60 7.28
N ALA A 39 4.05 -11.26 7.97
CA ALA A 39 4.96 -10.21 7.56
C ALA A 39 5.89 -10.72 6.45
N PRO A 40 5.96 -10.10 5.25
CA PRO A 40 7.11 -10.29 4.38
C PRO A 40 8.24 -9.41 4.90
N THR A 41 9.16 -10.02 5.64
CA THR A 41 10.50 -9.46 5.84
C THR A 41 11.32 -9.66 4.56
N SER A 42 12.17 -8.68 4.27
CA SER A 42 13.35 -8.76 3.37
C SER A 42 13.05 -8.64 1.87
N GLY A 43 13.65 -7.72 1.11
CA GLY A 43 14.77 -6.83 1.43
C GLY A 43 14.96 -5.73 0.36
N PRO A 44 15.91 -4.81 0.57
CA PRO A 44 16.32 -3.87 -0.46
C PRO A 44 16.95 -4.64 -1.62
N GLY A 45 16.33 -4.58 -2.80
CA GLY A 45 16.96 -4.98 -4.03
C GLY A 45 17.95 -3.90 -4.44
N ASP A 46 19.23 -4.09 -4.10
CA ASP A 46 20.34 -3.46 -4.81
C ASP A 46 20.27 -3.91 -6.27
N GLY A 47 19.61 -3.11 -7.09
CA GLY A 47 19.61 -3.26 -8.53
C GLY A 47 20.99 -2.90 -9.06
N ASP A 48 21.87 -3.90 -9.13
CA ASP A 48 23.11 -3.86 -9.91
C ASP A 48 22.71 -3.81 -11.39
N GLY A 49 22.67 -2.59 -11.91
CA GLY A 49 22.37 -2.30 -13.30
C GLY A 49 23.49 -2.80 -14.21
N GLU A 50 23.26 -3.98 -14.76
CA GLU A 50 23.36 -4.34 -16.18
C GLU A 50 24.47 -3.68 -17.01
N MET A 51 25.43 -4.55 -17.38
CA MET A 51 26.21 -4.59 -18.62
C MET A 51 27.10 -3.38 -18.97
N SER A 52 28.40 -3.52 -18.71
CA SER A 52 29.42 -2.95 -19.57
C SER A 52 30.52 -3.99 -19.78
N GLU A 53 30.13 -5.10 -20.41
CA GLU A 53 31.04 -6.11 -20.97
C GLU A 53 31.77 -5.54 -22.19
N LEU A 54 32.71 -4.62 -21.93
CA LEU A 54 33.73 -4.22 -22.88
C LEU A 54 35.03 -4.90 -22.43
N SER A 55 35.20 -6.17 -22.78
CA SER A 55 36.45 -6.88 -22.55
C SER A 55 37.60 -6.15 -23.27
N PRO A 56 38.74 -5.84 -22.61
CA PRO A 56 39.84 -5.09 -23.21
C PRO A 56 40.57 -5.83 -24.35
N ALA A 57 40.15 -7.06 -24.66
CA ALA A 57 40.78 -7.89 -25.68
C ALA A 57 40.58 -7.37 -27.12
N ASP A 58 39.64 -6.46 -27.37
CA ASP A 58 39.40 -5.88 -28.72
C ASP A 58 40.15 -4.56 -28.97
N ALA A 59 40.84 -4.00 -27.97
CA ALA A 59 41.55 -2.72 -28.10
C ALA A 59 42.96 -2.82 -28.73
N ALA A 60 43.45 -4.04 -29.01
CA ALA A 60 44.85 -4.28 -29.40
C ALA A 60 45.04 -4.85 -30.81
N ALA A 61 44.02 -4.79 -31.68
CA ALA A 61 44.10 -5.34 -33.03
C ALA A 61 43.84 -4.30 -34.13
N LEU A 62 44.57 -3.16 -34.11
CA LEU A 62 44.83 -2.31 -35.29
C LEU A 62 46.21 -1.64 -35.17
#